data_AF-A0A3A0BJ29-F1
#
_entry.id   AF-A0A3A0BJ29-F1
#
_cell.length_a   1.000
_cell.length_b   1.000
_cell.length_c   1.000
_cell.angle_alpha   90.00
_cell.angle_beta   90.00
_cell.angle_gamma   90.00
#
_symmetry.space_group_name_H-M   'P 1'
#
loop_
_entity.id
_entity.type
_entity.pdbx_description
1 polymer ?
#
loop_
_entity_poly.entity_id
_entity_poly.type
_entity_poly.pdbx_seq_one_letter_code
_entity_poly.pdbx_strand_id
1 'polypeptide(L)' 'MSRTKTREEKIKTAYRLQNFSLKVAEKQVEKDRNEFGYLSSHYVVKDLTKTLLYSLVILVLLMVARQYLG' A
#
# COMPACT_ATOMS: atom_id res chain seq x y z
N MET A 1 -31.41 -24.25 29.92
CA MET A 1 -30.37 -23.91 30.91
C MET A 1 -29.15 -23.38 30.19
N SER A 2 -28.86 -22.08 30.29
CA SER A 2 -27.61 -21.53 29.76
C SER A 2 -26.45 -22.06 30.62
N ARG A 3 -25.51 -22.76 30.00
CA ARG A 3 -24.28 -23.18 30.69
C ARG A 3 -23.47 -21.92 30.99
N THR A 4 -23.50 -21.46 32.23
CA THR A 4 -22.69 -20.33 32.69
C THR A 4 -21.22 -20.74 32.64
N LYS A 5 -20.49 -20.24 31.65
CA LYS A 5 -19.05 -20.54 31.47
C LYS A 5 -18.28 -20.16 32.73
N THR A 6 -17.39 -21.05 33.17
CA THR A 6 -16.53 -20.81 34.32
C THR A 6 -15.52 -19.69 34.02
N ARG A 7 -14.97 -19.05 35.06
CA ARG A 7 -14.03 -17.93 34.91
C ARG A 7 -12.81 -18.32 34.04
N GLU A 8 -12.32 -19.54 34.17
CA GLU A 8 -11.21 -20.08 33.38
C GLU A 8 -11.57 -20.27 31.90
N GLU A 9 -12.78 -20.76 31.61
CA GLU A 9 -13.27 -20.90 30.22
C GLU A 9 -13.43 -19.53 29.54
N LYS A 10 -13.86 -18.50 30.28
CA LYS A 10 -13.95 -17.13 29.77
C LYS A 10 -12.56 -16.59 29.42
N ILE A 11 -11.56 -16.84 30.28
CA ILE A 11 -10.16 -16.42 30.04
C ILE A 11 -9.59 -17.12 28.80
N LYS A 12 -9.71 -18.44 28.70
CA LYS A 12 -9.25 -19.20 27.52
C LYS A 12 -9.94 -18.74 26.23
N THR A 13 -11.24 -18.45 26.28
CA THR A 13 -11.99 -17.95 25.14
C THR A 13 -11.53 -16.54 24.73
N ALA A 14 -11.28 -15.65 25.71
CA ALA A 14 -10.78 -14.30 25.46
C ALA A 14 -9.38 -14.31 24.81
N TYR A 15 -8.45 -15.11 25.34
CA TYR A 15 -7.13 -15.29 24.73
C TYR A 15 -7.23 -15.82 23.29
N ARG A 16 -8.13 -16.78 23.04
CA ARG A 16 -8.35 -17.33 21.70
C ARG A 16 -8.93 -16.30 20.73
N LEU A 17 -9.83 -15.43 21.19
CA LEU A 17 -10.40 -14.34 20.40
C LEU A 17 -9.33 -13.28 20.06
N GLN A 18 -8.47 -12.93 21.02
CA GLN A 18 -7.36 -11.99 20.80
C GLN A 18 -6.33 -12.53 19.79
N ASN A 19 -5.98 -13.82 19.90
CA ASN A 19 -5.11 -14.48 18.94
C ASN A 19 -5.74 -14.59 17.55
N PHE A 20 -7.06 -14.77 17.49
CA PHE A 20 -7.80 -14.79 16.22
C PHE A 20 -7.82 -13.40 15.58
N SER A 21 -8.09 -12.33 16.35
CA SER A 21 -8.07 -10.96 15.82
C SER A 21 -6.69 -10.54 15.33
N LEU A 22 -5.62 -10.94 16.04
CA LEU A 22 -4.23 -10.73 15.59
C LEU A 22 -3.95 -11.42 14.25
N LYS A 23 -4.32 -12.69 14.11
CA LYS A 23 -4.13 -13.45 12.86
C LYS A 23 -4.95 -12.89 11.69
N VAL A 24 -6.14 -12.37 11.96
CA VAL A 24 -6.97 -11.72 10.93
C VAL A 24 -6.34 -10.41 10.48
N ALA A 25 -5.87 -9.59 11.43
CA ALA A 25 -5.19 -8.34 11.11
C ALA A 25 -3.90 -8.57 10.29
N GLU A 26 -3.08 -9.56 10.65
CA GLU A 26 -1.88 -9.92 9.88
C GLU A 26 -2.22 -10.34 8.44
N LYS A 27 -3.23 -11.19 8.26
CA LYS A 27 -3.69 -11.60 6.93
C LYS A 27 -4.27 -10.45 6.11
N GLN A 28 -4.94 -9.49 6.77
CA GLN A 28 -5.49 -8.32 6.10
C GLN A 28 -4.37 -7.42 5.58
N VAL A 29 -3.33 -7.16 6.39
CA VAL A 29 -2.17 -6.35 5.97
C VAL A 29 -1.42 -7.02 4.82
N GLU A 30 -1.26 -8.35 4.87
CA GLU A 30 -0.62 -9.09 3.78
C GLU A 30 -1.44 -9.04 2.49
N LYS A 31 -2.77 -9.17 2.59
CA LYS A 31 -3.69 -9.04 1.47
C LYS A 31 -3.68 -7.63 0.88
N ASP A 32 -3.72 -6.59 1.71
CA ASP A 32 -3.65 -5.19 1.28
C ASP A 32 -2.31 -4.90 0.58
N ARG A 33 -1.20 -5.45 1.08
CA ARG A 33 0.11 -5.30 0.43
C ARG A 33 0.15 -6.00 -0.95
N ASN A 34 -0.52 -7.13 -1.09
CA ASN A 34 -0.54 -7.90 -2.33
C ASN A 34 -1.50 -7.30 -3.36
N GLU A 35 -2.69 -6.88 -2.92
CA GLU A 35 -3.68 -6.20 -3.76
C GLU A 35 -3.20 -4.81 -4.14
N PHE A 36 -2.69 -4.00 -3.21
CA PHE A 36 -2.23 -2.62 -3.50
C PHE A 36 -0.72 -2.54 -3.77
N GLY A 37 -0.03 -3.67 -3.96
CA GLY A 37 1.40 -3.70 -4.28
C GLY A 37 1.73 -3.00 -5.60
N TYR A 38 0.79 -2.98 -6.56
CA TYR A 38 0.92 -2.22 -7.81
C TYR A 38 0.82 -0.70 -7.61
N LEU A 39 0.17 -0.26 -6.52
CA LEU A 39 0.12 1.14 -6.06
C LEU A 39 1.30 1.50 -5.17
N SER A 40 2.20 0.54 -4.88
CA SER A 40 3.42 0.84 -4.14
C SER A 40 4.14 1.99 -4.84
N SER A 41 4.26 3.10 -4.11
CA SER A 41 4.77 4.38 -4.55
C SER A 41 6.01 4.27 -5.45
N HIS A 42 6.83 3.24 -5.24
CA HIS A 42 8.01 2.92 -6.04
C HIS A 42 7.75 2.82 -7.56
N TYR A 43 6.68 2.16 -8.02
CA TYR A 43 6.39 2.04 -9.45
C TYR A 43 5.85 3.34 -10.03
N VAL A 44 4.93 3.99 -9.31
CA VAL A 44 4.35 5.27 -9.71
C VAL A 44 5.43 6.35 -9.79
N VAL A 45 6.31 6.43 -8.80
CA VAL A 45 7.43 7.40 -8.76
C VAL A 45 8.44 7.12 -9.87
N LYS A 46 8.76 5.85 -10.14
CA LYS A 46 9.68 5.50 -11.23
C LYS A 46 9.14 5.88 -12.61
N ASP A 47 7.84 5.75 -12.84
CA ASP A 47 7.22 6.14 -14.11
C ASP A 47 7.05 7.65 -14.23
N LEU A 48 6.65 8.29 -13.13
CA LEU A 48 6.52 9.75 -13.04
C LEU A 48 7.86 10.45 -13.27
N THR A 49 8.95 9.96 -12.68
CA THR A 49 10.30 10.52 -12.87
C THR A 49 10.79 10.41 -14.31
N LYS A 50 10.55 9.27 -14.97
CA LYS A 50 10.86 9.12 -16.40
C LYS A 50 10.09 10.13 -17.24
N THR A 51 8.79 10.24 -17.01
CA THR A 51 7.91 11.17 -17.73
C THR A 51 8.34 12.63 -17.55
N LEU A 52 8.75 12.99 -16.33
CA LEU A 52 9.24 14.33 -16.00
C LEU A 52 10.56 14.63 -16.74
N LEU A 53 11.47 13.65 -16.81
CA LEU A 53 12.74 13.79 -17.53
C LEU A 53 12.52 13.98 -19.04
N TYR A 54 11.66 13.18 -19.66
CA TYR A 54 11.32 13.36 -21.08
C TYR A 54 10.63 14.70 -21.35
N SER A 55 9.71 15.12 -20.48
CA SER A 55 9.06 16.42 -20.59
C SER A 55 10.07 17.57 -20.54
N LEU A 56 11.06 17.47 -19.64
CA LEU A 56 12.11 18.48 -19.50
C LEU A 56 13.00 18.55 -20.74
N VAL A 57 13.37 17.40 -21.32
CA VAL A 57 14.12 17.34 -22.59
C VAL A 57 13.33 18.00 -23.73
N ILE A 58 12.03 17.71 -23.85
CA ILE A 58 11.17 18.32 -24.88
C ILE A 58 11.12 19.84 -24.71
N LEU A 59 10.97 20.34 -23.48
CA LEU A 59 10.94 21.77 -23.21
C LEU A 59 12.27 22.45 -23.59
N VAL A 60 13.41 21.82 -23.31
CA VAL A 60 14.73 22.33 -23.72
C VAL A 60 14.85 22.38 -25.24
N LEU A 61 14.45 21.30 -25.93
CA LEU A 61 14.47 21.27 -27.39
C LEU A 61 13.57 22.35 -27.99
N LEU A 62 12.38 22.59 -27.42
CA LEU A 62 11.48 23.66 -27.86
C LEU A 62 12.06 25.05 -27.61
N MET A 63 12.73 25.29 -26.48
CA MET A 63 13.42 26.56 -26.22
C MET A 63 14.54 26.80 -27.23
N VAL A 64 15.37 25.79 -27.48
CA VAL A 64 16.45 25.86 -28.48
C VAL A 64 15.86 26.11 -29.86
N ALA A 65 14.87 25.34 -30.27
CA ALA A 65 14.20 25.53 -31.57
C ALA A 65 13.65 26.95 -31.70
N ARG A 66 13.01 27.50 -30.66
CA ARG A 66 12.52 28.88 -30.65
C ARG A 66 13.63 29.91 -30.81
N GLN A 67 14.81 29.67 -30.24
CA GLN A 67 15.93 30.61 -30.29
C GLN A 67 16.72 30.56 -31.62
N TYR A 68 16.68 29.43 -32.33
CA TYR A 68 17.42 29.25 -33.59
C TYR A 68 16.54 29.32 -34.84
N LEU A 69 15.26 28.97 -34.76
CA LEU A 69 14.29 28.99 -35.87
C LEU A 69 13.31 30.17 -35.80
N GLY A 70 13.35 30.95 -34.71
CA GLY A 70 12.52 32.14 -34.47
C GLY A 70 13.38 33.39 -34.33
#